data_AF-A0A4Q3VMC2-F1
#
_entry.id   AF-A0A4Q3VMC2-F1
#
_cell.length_a   1.000
_cell.length_b   1.000
_cell.length_c   1.000
_cell.angle_alpha   90.00
_cell.angle_beta   90.00
_cell.angle_gamma   90.00
#
_symmetry.space_group_name_H-M   'P 1'
#
loop_
_entity.id
_entity.type
_entity.pdbx_description
1 polymer ?
#
loop_
_entity_poly.entity_id
_entity_poly.type
_entity_poly.pdbx_seq_one_letter_code
_entity_poly.pdbx_strand_id
1 'polypeptide(L)' 'MKLLVDSGSTKADWIAIDDSGKVLFTTQSLGVNPEVLGKDEVLNRLNDRFDISHNRK' A
#
# COMPACT_ATOMS: atom_id res chain seq x y z
N MET A 1 -12.04 -2.17 5.18
CA MET A 1 -10.58 -2.26 5.42
C MET A 1 -9.95 -0.89 5.21
N LYS A 2 -9.01 -0.50 6.06
CA LYS A 2 -8.19 0.71 5.87
C LYS A 2 -6.73 0.30 5.66
N LEU A 3 -6.06 0.94 4.71
CA LEU A 3 -4.64 0.77 4.46
C LEU A 3 -3.90 1.98 5.02
N LEU A 4 -2.97 1.71 5.93
CA LEU A 4 -1.99 2.67 6.40
C LEU A 4 -0.69 2.39 5.66
N VAL A 5 0.00 3.45 5.26
CA VAL A 5 1.27 3.35 4.57
C VAL A 5 2.26 4.32 5.17
N ASP A 6 3.45 3.82 5.47
CA ASP A 6 4.66 4.62 5.66
C ASP A 6 5.52 4.46 4.40
N SER A 7 5.64 5.53 3.61
CA SER A 7 6.31 5.48 2.31
C SER A 7 7.38 6.55 2.17
N GLY A 8 8.59 6.09 1.84
CA GLY A 8 9.64 6.93 1.27
C GLY A 8 9.72 6.81 -0.26
N SER A 9 10.78 7.35 -0.86
CA SER A 9 11.03 7.26 -2.31
C SER A 9 11.39 5.85 -2.78
N THR A 10 12.03 5.04 -1.91
CA THR A 10 12.55 3.71 -2.28
C THR A 10 11.62 2.58 -1.85
N LYS A 11 11.00 2.68 -0.67
CA LYS A 11 10.19 1.61 -0.06
C LYS A 11 8.92 2.17 0.57
N ALA A 12 7.90 1.33 0.64
CA ALA A 12 6.68 1.61 1.37
C ALA A 12 6.26 0.38 2.19
N ASP A 13 5.96 0.62 3.46
CA ASP A 13 5.49 -0.35 4.44
C ASP A 13 3.99 -0.16 4.62
N TRP A 14 3.22 -1.24 4.44
CA TRP A 14 1.76 -1.23 4.47
C TRP A 14 1.22 -2.04 5.63
N ILE A 15 0.19 -1.50 6.28
CA ILE A 15 -0.60 -2.20 7.29
C ILE A 15 -2.07 -2.09 6.91
N ALA A 16 -2.72 -3.23 6.73
CA ALA A 16 -4.16 -3.30 6.56
C ALA A 16 -4.84 -3.56 7.90
N ILE A 17 -5.86 -2.77 8.22
CA ILE A 17 -6.69 -2.94 9.41
C ILE A 17 -8.17 -3.04 9.07
N ASP A 18 -8.93 -3.73 9.91
CA ASP A 18 -10.39 -3.67 9.89
C ASP A 18 -10.93 -2.44 10.66
N ASP A 19 -12.26 -2.32 10.71
CA ASP A 19 -12.91 -1.17 11.38
C ASP A 19 -12.77 -1.21 12.91
N SER A 20 -12.38 -2.35 13.49
CA SER A 20 -12.06 -2.48 14.91
C SER A 20 -10.60 -2.15 15.24
N GLY A 21 -9.77 -1.89 14.22
CA GLY A 21 -8.34 -1.64 14.36
C GLY A 21 -7.50 -2.92 14.43
N LYS A 22 -8.09 -4.10 14.17
CA LYS A 22 -7.33 -5.35 14.11
C LYS A 22 -6.51 -5.39 12.82
N VAL A 23 -5.24 -5.78 12.93
CA VAL A 23 -4.35 -5.99 11.79
C VAL A 23 -4.82 -7.22 11.00
N LEU A 24 -5.08 -7.01 9.70
CA LEU A 24 -5.43 -8.05 8.75
C LEU A 24 -4.18 -8.62 8.09
N PHE A 25 -3.28 -7.75 7.61
CA PHE A 25 -1.98 -8.13 7.06
C PHE A 25 -1.01 -6.95 7.07
N THR A 26 0.27 -7.26 6.87
CA THR A 26 1.31 -6.30 6.54
C THR A 26 2.00 -6.74 5.26
N THR A 27 2.47 -5.78 4.46
CA THR A 27 3.22 -6.08 3.23
C THR A 27 4.13 -4.91 2.89
N GLN A 28 5.05 -5.11 1.94
CA GLN A 28 6.00 -4.08 1.50
C GLN A 28 5.92 -3.91 -0.01
N SER A 29 6.12 -2.69 -0.49
CA SER A 29 6.26 -2.36 -1.91
C SER A 29 7.46 -1.45 -2.17
N LEU A 30 7.69 -1.17 -3.45
CA LEU A 30 8.49 0.00 -3.82
C LEU A 30 7.81 1.26 -3.29
N GLY A 31 8.61 2.30 -3.03
CA GLY A 31 8.12 3.58 -2.52
C GLY A 31 7.03 4.19 -3.39
N VAL A 32 6.08 4.89 -2.79
CA VAL A 32 4.97 5.57 -3.48
C VAL A 32 5.01 7.09 -3.29
N ASN A 33 6.20 7.68 -3.20
CA ASN A 33 6.38 9.12 -3.00
C ASN A 33 5.70 9.94 -4.13
N PRO A 34 4.64 10.72 -3.84
CA PRO A 34 3.90 11.47 -4.83
C PRO A 34 4.65 12.69 -5.38
N GLU A 35 5.74 13.14 -4.73
CA GLU A 35 6.60 14.20 -5.26
C GLU A 35 7.39 13.74 -6.50
N VAL A 36 7.58 12.43 -6.65
CA VAL A 36 8.38 11.83 -7.73
C VAL A 36 7.51 11.00 -8.69
N LEU A 37 6.44 10.40 -8.18
CA LEU A 37 5.64 9.43 -8.94
C LEU A 37 4.28 10.01 -9.33
N GLY A 38 3.91 9.79 -10.59
CA GLY A 38 2.56 10.04 -11.07
C GLY A 38 1.56 8.99 -10.57
N LYS A 39 0.27 9.33 -10.66
CA LYS A 39 -0.85 8.47 -10.23
C LYS A 39 -0.79 7.06 -10.81
N ASP A 40 -0.50 6.92 -12.10
CA ASP A 40 -0.52 5.61 -12.78
C ASP A 40 0.58 4.69 -12.25
N GLU A 41 1.76 5.23 -11.97
CA GLU A 41 2.88 4.49 -11.40
C GLU A 41 2.60 4.06 -9.95
N VAL A 42 1.95 4.93 -9.16
CA VAL A 42 1.48 4.56 -7.82
C VAL A 42 0.45 3.42 -7.90
N LEU A 43 -0.50 3.51 -8.84
CA LEU A 43 -1.50 2.46 -9.04
C LEU A 43 -0.87 1.14 -9.49
N ASN A 44 0.12 1.17 -10.39
CA ASN A 44 0.86 -0.02 -10.81
C ASN A 44 1.57 -0.69 -9.63
N ARG A 45 2.28 0.08 -8.80
CA ARG A 45 2.95 -0.45 -7.59
C ARG A 45 1.96 -1.08 -6.59
N LEU A 46 0.76 -0.50 -6.47
CA LEU A 46 -0.33 -1.05 -5.65
C LEU A 46 -0.95 -2.31 -6.27
N ASN A 47 -1.02 -2.41 -7.60
CA ASN A 47 -1.52 -3.58 -8.32
C ASN A 47 -0.53 -4.76 -8.25
N ASP A 48 0.77 -4.48 -8.28
CA ASP A 48 1.84 -5.49 -8.24
C ASP A 48 1.91 -6.25 -6.93
N ARG A 49 1.31 -5.72 -5.86
CA ARG A 49 1.25 -6.39 -4.56
C ARG A 49 -0.01 -7.22 -4.45
N PHE A 50 0.16 -8.54 -4.41
CA PHE A 50 -0.94 -9.49 -4.27
C PHE A 50 -1.79 -9.17 -3.03
N ASP A 51 -1.16 -8.98 -1.87
CA ASP A 51 -1.87 -8.70 -0.61
C ASP A 51 -2.75 -7.44 -0.71
N ILE A 52 -2.29 -6.40 -1.42
CA ILE A 52 -3.04 -5.15 -1.57
C ILE A 52 -4.14 -5.31 -2.63
N SER A 53 -3.82 -5.90 -3.79
CA SER A 53 -4.75 -6.01 -4.92
C SER A 53 -5.91 -6.98 -4.65
N HIS A 54 -5.66 -8.08 -3.93
CA HIS A 54 -6.70 -9.07 -3.61
C HIS A 54 -7.68 -8.62 -2.51
N ASN A 55 -7.30 -7.63 -1.70
CA ASN A 55 -8.08 -7.18 -0.56
C ASN A 55 -8.82 -5.84 -0.80
N ARG A 56 -9.01 -5.41 -2.05
CA ARG A 56 -9.68 -4.13 -2.39
C ARG A 56 -11.18 -4.04 -2.11
N LYS A 57 -11.80 -5.11 -1.62
CA LYS A 57 -13.26 -5.22 -1.46
C LYS A 57 -13.75 -4.68 -0.13
#